data_AF-A0A4W5P5P8-F1
#
_entry.id   AF-A0A4W5P5P8-F1
#
_cell.length_a   1.000
_cell.length_b   1.000
_cell.length_c   1.000
_cell.angle_alpha   90.00
_cell.angle_beta   90.00
_cell.angle_gamma   90.00
#
_symmetry.space_group_name_H-M   'P 1'
#
loop_
_entity.id
_entity.type
_entity.pdbx_description
1 polymer ?
#
loop_
_entity_poly.entity_id
_entity_poly.type
_entity_poly.pdbx_seq_one_letter_code
_entity_poly.pdbx_strand_id
1 'polypeptide(L)'
;MDSFEDLENPPISIQNVVNNRWLNLSFKETAVASSCWSVLKQKRQHMRVHDGFIAHFYSVCEQVSPVLAWGFLGPKTSLHDFCCFFKDQVLFFLKDVFDMEKVRYYSVETLAEDMLHLLHRRSELLLAYLGADSHSLQHIKSCVTATSLTTTDPNSTSFPPLPAPNSTPPPWKRQ
;
A
#
# COMPACT_ATOMS: atom_id res chain seq x y z
N MET A 1 -11.49 13.32 -0.15
CA MET A 1 -11.98 13.04 -1.52
C MET A 1 -10.81 13.21 -2.47
N ASP A 2 -10.17 14.37 -2.44
CA ASP A 2 -9.04 14.76 -3.30
C ASP A 2 -7.87 13.77 -3.28
N SER A 3 -7.57 13.15 -2.13
CA SER A 3 -6.48 12.16 -2.05
C SER A 3 -6.68 10.93 -2.95
N PHE A 4 -7.91 10.50 -3.25
CA PHE A 4 -8.14 9.40 -4.20
C PHE A 4 -7.95 9.87 -5.64
N GLU A 5 -8.37 11.09 -5.94
CA GLU A 5 -8.16 11.72 -7.25
C GLU A 5 -6.67 11.96 -7.53
N ASP A 6 -5.90 12.34 -6.51
CA ASP A 6 -4.44 12.46 -6.58
C ASP A 6 -3.75 11.11 -6.90
N LEU A 7 -4.30 10.00 -6.41
CA LEU A 7 -3.77 8.66 -6.70
C LEU A 7 -4.14 8.17 -8.11
N GLU A 8 -5.35 8.52 -8.58
CA GLU A 8 -5.82 8.19 -9.94
C GLU A 8 -5.15 9.04 -11.02
N ASN A 9 -4.76 10.28 -10.67
CA ASN A 9 -4.15 11.24 -11.58
C ASN A 9 -2.74 11.61 -11.10
N PRO A 10 -1.78 10.67 -11.12
CA PRO A 10 -0.44 10.91 -10.63
C PRO A 10 0.33 11.85 -11.58
N PRO A 11 1.47 12.42 -11.13
CA PRO A 11 2.34 13.23 -11.97
C PRO A 11 2.76 12.51 -13.26
N ILE A 12 2.99 13.28 -14.34
CA ILE A 12 3.35 12.78 -15.67
C ILE A 12 4.54 11.80 -15.62
N SER A 13 5.50 12.02 -14.73
CA SER A 13 6.66 11.12 -14.55
C SER A 13 6.25 9.70 -14.17
N ILE A 14 5.27 9.54 -13.30
CA ILE A 14 4.75 8.23 -12.88
C ILE A 14 3.88 7.64 -13.97
N GLN A 15 3.04 8.44 -14.62
CA GLN A 15 2.24 7.98 -15.76
C GLN A 15 3.13 7.40 -16.86
N ASN A 16 4.26 8.04 -17.17
CA ASN A 16 5.22 7.55 -18.16
C ASN A 16 5.80 6.19 -17.79
N VAL A 17 6.13 5.97 -16.52
CA VAL A 17 6.65 4.67 -16.04
C VAL A 17 5.57 3.59 -16.15
N VAL A 18 4.37 3.87 -15.67
CA VAL A 18 3.25 2.91 -15.69
C VAL A 18 2.85 2.55 -17.13
N ASN A 19 2.83 3.52 -18.04
CA ASN A 19 2.48 3.31 -19.44
C ASN A 19 3.62 2.73 -20.30
N ASN A 20 4.84 2.64 -19.78
CA ASN A 20 5.97 2.12 -20.54
C ASN A 20 5.84 0.59 -20.76
N ARG A 21 5.60 0.16 -22.00
CA ARG A 21 5.43 -1.26 -22.35
C ARG A 21 6.70 -2.12 -22.15
N TRP A 22 7.87 -1.50 -22.12
CA TRP A 22 9.16 -2.19 -21.98
C TRP A 22 9.55 -2.47 -20.53
N LEU A 23 8.88 -1.83 -19.56
CA LEU A 23 9.13 -2.04 -18.15
C LEU A 23 8.30 -3.20 -17.59
N ASN A 24 8.92 -4.02 -16.75
CA ASN A 24 8.24 -5.09 -16.05
C ASN A 24 7.21 -4.52 -15.06
N LEU A 25 6.10 -5.25 -14.88
CA LEU A 25 5.03 -4.94 -13.94
C LEU A 25 5.56 -4.69 -12.52
N SER A 26 6.45 -5.54 -12.01
CA SER A 26 7.03 -5.37 -10.67
C SER A 26 7.85 -4.08 -10.52
N PHE A 27 8.51 -3.64 -11.60
CA PHE A 27 9.24 -2.37 -11.60
C PHE A 27 8.26 -1.19 -11.54
N LYS A 28 7.18 -1.25 -12.32
CA LYS A 28 6.12 -0.23 -12.31
C LYS A 28 5.46 -0.11 -10.94
N GLU A 29 5.11 -1.25 -10.34
CA GLU A 29 4.53 -1.32 -8.99
C GLU A 29 5.47 -0.69 -7.96
N THR A 30 6.75 -1.07 -7.99
CA THR A 30 7.77 -0.51 -7.09
C THR A 30 7.94 1.00 -7.29
N ALA A 31 7.91 1.48 -8.53
CA ALA A 31 8.03 2.91 -8.84
C ALA A 31 6.82 3.71 -8.31
N VAL A 32 5.60 3.20 -8.49
CA VAL A 32 4.38 3.81 -7.94
C VAL A 32 4.44 3.82 -6.42
N ALA A 33 4.76 2.67 -5.79
CA ALA A 33 4.87 2.56 -4.35
C ALA A 33 5.92 3.51 -3.76
N SER A 34 7.09 3.61 -4.39
CA SER A 34 8.18 4.51 -3.98
C SER A 34 7.76 5.98 -4.08
N SER A 35 7.00 6.33 -5.12
CA SER A 35 6.47 7.69 -5.29
C SER A 35 5.49 8.06 -4.18
N CYS A 36 4.52 7.20 -3.89
CA CYS A 36 3.59 7.38 -2.77
C CYS A 36 4.33 7.52 -1.45
N TRP A 37 5.31 6.64 -1.19
CA TRP A 37 6.10 6.68 0.03
C TRP A 37 6.91 7.97 0.17
N SER A 38 7.53 8.44 -0.92
CA SER A 38 8.28 9.69 -0.92
C SER A 38 7.42 10.89 -0.53
N VAL A 39 6.21 10.99 -1.10
CA VAL A 39 5.27 12.08 -0.78
C VAL A 39 4.80 12.00 0.68
N LEU A 40 4.42 10.81 1.15
CA LEU A 40 3.94 10.62 2.53
C LEU A 40 5.04 10.89 3.55
N LYS A 41 6.26 10.42 3.29
CA LYS A 41 7.42 10.69 4.13
C LYS A 41 7.76 12.17 4.18
N GLN A 42 7.72 12.86 3.04
CA GLN A 42 7.92 14.31 2.99
C GLN A 42 6.84 15.04 3.80
N LYS A 43 5.56 14.71 3.59
CA LYS A 43 4.46 15.28 4.39
C LYS A 43 4.67 15.05 5.88
N ARG A 44 5.19 13.88 6.26
CA ARG A 44 5.47 13.54 7.66
C ARG A 44 6.63 14.31 8.28
N GLN A 45 7.68 14.56 7.52
CA GLN A 45 8.82 15.36 7.99
C GLN A 45 8.46 16.83 8.21
N HIS A 46 7.47 17.36 7.48
CA HIS A 46 7.04 18.75 7.60
C HIS A 46 5.94 18.96 8.66
N MET A 47 5.52 17.91 9.37
CA MET A 47 4.54 18.05 10.45
C MET A 47 5.18 18.60 11.73
N ARG A 48 4.45 19.51 12.38
CA ARG A 48 4.87 20.12 13.66
C ARG A 48 4.72 19.17 14.85
N VAL A 49 3.76 18.24 14.78
CA VAL A 49 3.44 17.29 15.84
C VAL A 49 3.67 15.88 15.31
N HIS A 50 4.78 15.25 15.73
CA HIS A 50 5.17 13.92 15.25
C HIS A 50 4.39 12.76 15.88
N ASP A 51 3.73 13.00 17.01
CA ASP A 51 2.91 12.03 17.76
C ASP A 51 1.44 12.47 17.83
N GLY A 52 0.96 13.06 16.73
CA GLY A 52 -0.43 13.49 16.59
C GLY A 52 -1.26 12.48 15.82
N PHE A 53 -2.59 12.62 15.89
CA PHE A 53 -3.53 11.82 15.09
C PHE A 53 -3.14 11.76 13.60
N ILE A 54 -2.79 12.91 13.00
CA ILE A 54 -2.39 12.98 11.58
C ILE A 54 -1.08 12.22 11.30
N ALA A 55 -0.16 12.16 12.27
CA ALA A 55 1.08 11.40 12.11
C ALA A 55 0.85 9.88 12.14
N HIS A 56 -0.05 9.40 13.01
CA HIS A 56 -0.49 8.01 12.98
C HIS A 56 -1.30 7.70 11.72
N PHE A 57 -2.17 8.62 11.29
CA PHE A 57 -2.91 8.49 10.04
C PHE A 57 -1.95 8.31 8.85
N TYR A 58 -0.92 9.15 8.72
CA TYR A 58 0.07 8.97 7.66
C TYR A 58 0.87 7.67 7.78
N SER A 59 1.11 7.18 9.00
CA SER A 59 1.75 5.86 9.20
C SER A 59 0.91 4.71 8.65
N VAL A 60 -0.42 4.80 8.74
CA VAL A 60 -1.33 3.85 8.08
C VAL A 60 -1.32 4.06 6.56
N CYS A 61 -1.38 5.32 6.09
CA CYS A 61 -1.35 5.64 4.67
C CYS A 61 -0.07 5.19 3.96
N GLU A 62 1.08 5.12 4.65
CA GLU A 62 2.35 4.60 4.10
C GLU A 62 2.19 3.16 3.57
N GLN A 63 1.26 2.38 4.12
CA GLN A 63 0.96 1.01 3.68
C GLN A 63 -0.19 0.96 2.68
N VAL A 64 -1.24 1.74 2.94
CA VAL A 64 -2.49 1.66 2.17
C VAL A 64 -2.39 2.39 0.83
N SER A 65 -1.77 3.57 0.80
CA SER A 65 -1.75 4.42 -0.41
C SER A 65 -0.99 3.79 -1.59
N PRO A 66 0.17 3.14 -1.39
CA PRO A 66 0.85 2.42 -2.47
C PRO A 66 -0.04 1.36 -3.14
N VAL A 67 -0.78 0.58 -2.34
CA VAL A 67 -1.66 -0.48 -2.84
C VAL A 67 -2.83 0.12 -3.62
N LEU A 68 -3.43 1.20 -3.11
CA LEU A 68 -4.51 1.91 -3.80
C LEU A 68 -4.05 2.53 -5.12
N ALA A 69 -2.91 3.25 -5.11
CA ALA A 69 -2.34 3.83 -6.31
C ALA A 69 -2.07 2.76 -7.37
N TRP A 70 -1.49 1.64 -6.97
CA TRP A 70 -1.26 0.54 -7.88
C TRP A 70 -2.55 -0.11 -8.37
N GLY A 71 -3.55 -0.26 -7.50
CA GLY A 71 -4.87 -0.74 -7.89
C GLY A 71 -5.53 0.12 -8.95
N PHE A 72 -5.40 1.46 -8.86
CA PHE A 72 -5.98 2.37 -9.85
C PHE A 72 -5.19 2.48 -11.15
N LEU A 73 -3.86 2.53 -11.07
CA LEU A 73 -2.97 2.80 -12.21
C LEU A 73 -2.50 1.54 -12.92
N GLY A 74 -2.49 0.42 -12.21
CA GLY A 74 -2.03 -0.86 -12.71
C GLY A 74 -3.00 -1.52 -13.69
N PRO A 75 -2.72 -2.76 -14.10
CA PRO A 75 -3.61 -3.52 -14.96
C PRO A 75 -4.97 -3.75 -14.30
N LYS A 76 -6.03 -3.79 -15.11
CA LYS A 76 -7.39 -4.12 -14.67
C LYS A 76 -7.47 -5.57 -14.19
N THR A 77 -7.25 -5.75 -12.90
CA THR A 77 -7.25 -7.01 -12.16
C THR A 77 -8.32 -6.95 -11.06
N SER A 78 -8.55 -8.06 -10.35
CA SER A 78 -9.42 -8.05 -9.18
C SER A 78 -9.00 -7.02 -8.11
N LEU A 79 -7.70 -6.70 -8.03
CA LEU A 79 -7.20 -5.63 -7.17
C LEU A 79 -7.75 -4.26 -7.61
N HIS A 80 -7.76 -3.96 -8.90
CA HIS A 80 -8.34 -2.72 -9.43
C HIS A 80 -9.81 -2.61 -9.04
N ASP A 81 -10.59 -3.66 -9.29
CA ASP A 81 -12.02 -3.66 -9.01
C ASP A 81 -12.30 -3.52 -7.51
N PHE A 82 -11.51 -4.20 -6.67
CA PHE A 82 -11.56 -4.03 -5.23
C PHE A 82 -11.20 -2.60 -4.79
N CYS A 83 -10.16 -1.99 -5.36
CA CYS A 83 -9.77 -0.62 -5.04
C CYS A 83 -10.84 0.40 -5.45
N CYS A 84 -11.49 0.21 -6.61
CA CYS A 84 -12.63 1.04 -7.02
C CYS A 84 -13.82 0.87 -6.06
N PHE A 85 -14.16 -0.37 -5.70
CA PHE A 85 -15.21 -0.63 -4.72
C PHE A 85 -14.90 -0.03 -3.35
N PHE A 86 -13.65 -0.13 -2.90
CA PHE A 86 -13.18 0.49 -1.67
C PHE A 86 -13.32 2.01 -1.69
N LYS A 87 -12.91 2.65 -2.81
CA LYS A 87 -13.09 4.09 -3.01
C LYS A 87 -14.56 4.49 -2.84
N ASP A 88 -15.46 3.76 -3.48
CA ASP A 88 -16.90 4.02 -3.39
C ASP A 88 -17.41 3.87 -1.95
N GLN A 89 -16.99 2.84 -1.21
CA GLN A 89 -17.37 2.69 0.20
C GLN A 89 -16.91 3.86 1.06
N VAL A 90 -15.70 4.37 0.85
CA VAL A 90 -15.20 5.55 1.58
C VAL A 90 -15.95 6.81 1.19
N LEU A 91 -16.27 6.99 -0.09
CA LEU A 91 -17.06 8.14 -0.55
C LEU A 91 -18.48 8.11 -0.01
N PHE A 92 -19.12 6.94 0.02
CA PHE A 92 -20.45 6.79 0.60
C PHE A 92 -20.44 6.96 2.12
N PHE A 93 -19.42 6.45 2.81
CA PHE A 93 -19.22 6.74 4.23
C PHE A 93 -19.19 8.24 4.49
N LEU A 94 -18.36 8.98 3.75
CA LEU A 94 -18.23 10.42 3.93
C LEU A 94 -19.55 11.15 3.66
N LYS A 95 -20.31 10.73 2.62
CA LYS A 95 -21.64 11.27 2.35
C LYS A 95 -22.61 11.01 3.49
N ASP A 96 -22.63 9.78 4.00
CA ASP A 96 -23.52 9.38 5.09
C ASP A 96 -23.20 10.10 6.40
N VAL A 97 -21.92 10.42 6.66
CA VAL A 97 -21.54 11.19 7.84
C VAL A 97 -22.30 12.52 7.87
N PHE A 98 -22.45 13.21 6.74
CA PHE A 98 -23.14 14.51 6.64
C PHE A 98 -24.65 14.39 6.36
N ASP A 99 -25.22 13.19 6.41
CA ASP A 99 -26.64 12.96 6.20
C ASP A 99 -27.40 13.00 7.54
N MET A 100 -28.26 14.01 7.72
CA MET A 100 -29.00 14.19 8.97
C MET A 100 -30.05 13.11 9.22
N GLU A 101 -30.41 12.33 8.21
CA GLU A 101 -31.29 11.15 8.39
C GLU A 101 -30.52 9.94 8.92
N LYS A 102 -29.19 9.91 8.75
CA LYS A 102 -28.33 8.80 9.15
C LYS A 102 -27.49 9.07 10.39
N VAL A 103 -27.19 10.34 10.67
CA VAL A 103 -26.30 10.75 11.76
C VAL A 103 -26.96 11.83 12.62
N ARG A 104 -27.03 11.57 13.93
CA ARG A 104 -27.61 12.48 14.92
C ARG A 104 -26.57 13.44 15.46
N TYR A 105 -26.72 14.70 15.13
CA TYR A 105 -25.86 15.80 15.57
C TYR A 105 -26.32 16.42 16.91
N TYR A 106 -26.75 15.60 17.88
CA TYR A 106 -27.27 16.07 19.17
C TYR A 106 -26.15 16.26 20.22
N SER A 107 -25.24 15.29 20.32
CA SER A 107 -24.05 15.35 21.16
C SER A 107 -22.86 14.66 20.49
N VAL A 108 -21.67 14.89 21.02
CA VAL A 108 -20.42 14.28 20.53
C VAL A 108 -20.51 12.74 20.61
N GLU A 109 -21.10 12.23 21.68
CA GLU A 109 -21.26 10.80 21.92
C GLU A 109 -22.19 10.15 20.89
N THR A 110 -23.36 10.76 20.64
CA THR A 110 -24.31 10.25 19.63
C THR A 110 -23.74 10.31 18.22
N LEU A 111 -22.99 11.37 17.91
CA LEU A 111 -22.31 11.51 16.61
C LEU A 111 -21.25 10.43 16.44
N ALA A 112 -20.42 10.19 17.46
CA ALA A 112 -19.37 9.18 17.42
C ALA A 112 -19.95 7.75 17.27
N GLU A 113 -21.04 7.45 17.98
CA GLU A 113 -21.77 6.18 17.87
C GLU A 113 -22.29 5.96 16.44
N ASP A 114 -23.00 6.94 15.88
CA ASP A 114 -23.57 6.85 14.53
C ASP A 114 -22.46 6.75 13.46
N MET A 115 -21.37 7.52 13.59
CA MET A 115 -20.19 7.40 12.70
C MET A 115 -19.52 6.03 12.78
N LEU A 116 -19.43 5.44 13.98
CA LEU A 116 -18.86 4.10 14.15
C LEU A 116 -19.75 3.03 13.51
N HIS A 117 -21.07 3.14 13.65
CA HIS A 117 -22.02 2.24 12.99
C HIS A 117 -21.92 2.30 11.46
N LEU A 118 -21.82 3.51 10.90
CA LEU A 118 -21.58 3.68 9.47
C LEU A 118 -20.25 3.04 9.04
N LEU A 119 -19.18 3.22 9.81
CA LEU A 119 -17.88 2.63 9.52
C LEU A 119 -17.93 1.09 9.55
N HIS A 120 -18.55 0.50 10.58
CA HIS A 120 -18.75 -0.95 10.67
C HIS A 120 -19.53 -1.47 9.47
N ARG A 121 -20.65 -0.82 9.12
CA ARG A 121 -21.47 -1.22 7.96
C ARG A 121 -20.65 -1.25 6.66
N ARG A 122 -19.80 -0.26 6.44
CA ARG A 122 -18.93 -0.19 5.25
C ARG A 122 -17.85 -1.27 5.28
N SER A 123 -17.29 -1.57 6.45
CA SER A 123 -16.31 -2.64 6.63
C SER A 123 -16.90 -4.03 6.34
N GLU A 124 -18.15 -4.29 6.74
CA GLU A 124 -18.86 -5.53 6.43
C GLU A 124 -19.03 -5.71 4.91
N LEU A 125 -19.38 -4.64 4.19
CA LEU A 125 -19.53 -4.69 2.73
C LEU A 125 -18.21 -5.00 2.03
N LEU A 126 -17.10 -4.42 2.50
CA LEU A 126 -15.75 -4.71 2.00
C LEU A 126 -15.36 -6.18 2.24
N LEU A 127 -15.63 -6.68 3.44
CA LEU A 127 -15.36 -8.09 3.78
C LEU A 127 -16.24 -9.04 2.96
N ALA A 128 -17.51 -8.71 2.74
CA ALA A 128 -18.41 -9.50 1.92
C ALA A 128 -17.95 -9.55 0.45
N TYR A 129 -17.45 -8.43 -0.10
CA TYR A 129 -16.88 -8.38 -1.45
C TYR A 129 -15.66 -9.29 -1.57
N LEU A 130 -14.71 -9.19 -0.63
CA LEU A 130 -13.55 -10.10 -0.58
C LEU A 130 -13.95 -11.57 -0.38
N GLY A 131 -15.01 -11.80 0.40
CA GLY A 131 -15.62 -13.11 0.63
C GLY A 131 -16.23 -13.71 -0.64
N ALA A 132 -16.91 -12.90 -1.46
CA ALA A 132 -17.45 -13.31 -2.75
C ALA A 132 -16.32 -13.66 -3.75
N ASP A 133 -15.19 -12.97 -3.66
CA ASP A 133 -13.98 -13.22 -4.45
C ASP A 133 -13.05 -14.31 -3.87
N SER A 134 -13.41 -14.97 -2.76
CA SER A 134 -12.59 -16.05 -2.18
C SER A 134 -12.36 -17.24 -3.13
N HIS A 135 -13.24 -17.41 -4.12
CA HIS A 135 -13.07 -18.39 -5.19
C HIS A 135 -12.01 -17.96 -6.24
N SER A 136 -11.72 -16.66 -6.38
CA SER A 136 -10.71 -16.11 -7.31
C SER A 136 -9.35 -15.85 -6.61
N LEU A 137 -9.34 -15.65 -5.30
CA LEU A 137 -8.14 -15.41 -4.48
C LEU A 137 -7.18 -16.62 -4.33
N GLN A 138 -7.58 -17.82 -4.78
CA GLN A 138 -6.67 -18.97 -4.88
C GLN A 138 -5.47 -18.69 -5.81
N HIS A 139 -5.62 -17.78 -6.77
CA HIS A 139 -4.56 -17.45 -7.73
C HIS A 139 -3.45 -16.55 -7.14
N ILE A 140 -3.77 -15.71 -6.13
CA ILE A 140 -2.77 -14.83 -5.49
C ILE A 140 -1.89 -15.61 -4.49
N LYS A 141 -2.42 -16.65 -3.85
CA LYS A 141 -1.61 -17.56 -3.01
C LYS A 141 -0.59 -18.37 -3.82
N SER A 142 -0.88 -18.68 -5.09
CA SER A 142 0.04 -19.41 -5.97
C SER A 142 1.34 -18.62 -6.27
N CYS A 143 1.25 -17.29 -6.42
CA CYS A 143 2.43 -16.45 -6.65
C CYS A 143 3.36 -16.35 -5.43
N VAL A 144 2.82 -16.48 -4.22
CA VAL A 144 3.62 -16.49 -2.98
C VAL A 144 4.27 -17.86 -2.76
N THR A 145 3.61 -18.95 -3.15
CA THR A 145 4.12 -20.32 -2.91
C THR A 145 5.23 -20.73 -3.91
N ALA A 146 5.31 -20.06 -5.06
CA ALA A 146 6.40 -20.28 -6.02
C ALA A 146 7.78 -19.78 -5.52
N THR A 147 7.83 -19.01 -4.43
CA THR A 147 9.10 -18.51 -3.84
C THR A 147 9.55 -19.36 -2.64
N SER A 148 8.84 -20.43 -2.28
CA SER A 148 9.20 -21.30 -1.16
C SER A 148 9.32 -22.76 -1.58
N LEU A 149 10.12 -23.06 -2.61
CA LEU A 149 10.52 -24.43 -2.97
C LEU A 149 11.94 -24.44 -3.57
N THR A 150 12.93 -24.15 -2.73
CA THR A 150 14.26 -24.78 -2.80
C THR A 150 14.75 -24.99 -1.37
N THR A 151 14.11 -25.90 -0.66
CA THR A 151 14.72 -26.56 0.51
C THR A 151 15.56 -27.70 -0.06
N THR A 152 16.88 -27.52 -0.11
CA THR A 152 17.83 -28.62 -0.33
C THR A 152 18.57 -28.88 0.98
N ASP A 153 18.60 -30.16 1.34
CA ASP A 153 19.03 -30.77 2.59
C ASP A 153 20.40 -30.33 3.14
N PRO A 154 20.58 -30.35 4.48
CA PRO A 154 21.88 -30.11 5.10
C PRO A 154 22.63 -31.43 5.30
N ASN A 155 23.04 -32.12 4.23
CA ASN A 155 24.12 -33.11 4.34
C ASN A 155 24.65 -33.55 2.97
N SER A 156 25.67 -32.86 2.45
CA SER A 156 26.78 -33.48 1.69
C SER A 156 27.71 -32.42 1.08
N THR A 157 28.99 -32.76 1.04
CA THR A 157 30.04 -32.23 0.15
C THR A 157 30.67 -30.85 0.45
N SER A 158 31.74 -30.92 1.25
CA SER A 158 33.08 -30.34 1.00
C SER A 158 33.24 -29.25 -0.09
N PHE A 159 33.64 -28.05 0.33
CA PHE A 159 34.36 -27.06 -0.47
C PHE A 159 35.59 -26.53 0.31
N PRO A 160 36.67 -26.10 -0.38
CA PRO A 160 37.96 -25.77 0.23
C PRO A 160 37.95 -24.37 0.87
N PRO A 161 38.91 -24.06 1.76
CA PRO A 161 38.94 -22.78 2.47
C PRO A 161 39.33 -21.61 1.55
N LEU A 162 38.69 -20.46 1.79
CA LEU A 162 39.03 -19.15 1.22
C LEU A 162 40.42 -18.68 1.70
N PRO A 163 41.23 -17.99 0.87
CA PRO A 163 42.51 -17.44 1.30
C PRO A 163 42.31 -16.19 2.18
N ALA A 164 43.20 -16.05 3.17
CA ALA A 164 43.23 -14.95 4.14
C ALA A 164 43.44 -13.56 3.49
N PRO A 165 42.95 -12.47 4.11
CA PRO A 165 43.10 -11.12 3.56
C PRO A 165 44.55 -10.64 3.61
N ASN A 166 45.08 -10.27 2.44
CA ASN A 166 46.39 -9.63 2.29
C ASN A 166 46.37 -8.24 2.95
N SER A 167 47.26 -8.06 3.92
CA SER A 167 47.56 -6.79 4.58
C SER A 167 48.40 -5.89 3.67
N THR A 168 47.74 -5.12 2.81
CA THR A 168 48.37 -3.95 2.16
C THR A 168 47.43 -2.74 2.22
N PRO A 169 47.79 -1.64 2.90
CA PRO A 169 46.97 -0.45 2.94
C PRO A 169 47.07 0.35 1.62
N PRO A 170 46.00 1.04 1.20
CA PRO A 170 45.97 1.80 -0.05
C PRO A 170 46.83 3.08 0.01
N PRO A 171 47.30 3.58 -1.16
CA PRO A 171 48.43 4.51 -1.28
C PRO A 171 48.16 5.97 -0.86
N TRP A 172 46.96 6.31 -0.39
CA TRP A 172 46.65 7.67 0.07
C TRP A 172 46.97 7.93 1.54
N LYS A 173 47.50 6.94 2.26
CA LYS A 173 47.89 7.04 3.69
C LYS A 173 49.39 7.24 3.92
N ARG A 174 50.09 7.89 2.98
CA ARG A 174 51.46 8.37 3.17
C ARG A 174 51.54 9.88 2.99
N GLN A 175 51.19 10.60 4.05
CA GLN A 175 51.70 11.93 4.42
C GLN A 175 51.23 12.27 5.83
#